data_AF-A0A0K8SJZ7-F1
#
_entry.id   AF-A0A0K8SJZ7-F1
#
_cell.length_a   1.000
_cell.length_b   1.000
_cell.length_c   1.000
_cell.angle_alpha   90.00
_cell.angle_beta   90.00
_cell.angle_gamma   90.00
#
_symmetry.space_group_name_H-M   'P 1'
#
loop_
_entity.id
_entity.type
_entity.pdbx_description
1 polymer ?
#
loop_
_entity_poly.entity_id
_entity_poly.type
_entity_poly.pdbx_seq_one_letter_code
_entity_poly.pdbx_strand_id
1 'polypeptide(L)'
;MGCKPSKDMIKKVVNPVEDEASVEPEVDKKTTSRMSRQSAQDEGGESQVIPLASGQHEDVNQAEEPENQEEEEKAAVAIQAAFRGYQTRKEIQSSKMASDEPTKQQLEAEFSADDKELCHAATKIQASFRGHQARKDTATSSNAKVEELSKDMQKMAQEEELDIDLTDPELHKAATKIQASFRGHKRQK
;
A
#
# COMPACT_ATOMS: atom_id res chain seq x y z
N MET A 1 20.69 -3.25 -37.64
CA MET A 1 19.35 -2.85 -38.10
C MET A 1 18.83 -1.84 -37.11
N GLY A 2 18.87 -0.57 -37.49
CA GLY A 2 18.50 0.54 -36.62
C GLY A 2 17.06 0.94 -36.84
N CYS A 3 16.38 1.32 -35.75
CA CYS A 3 15.20 2.17 -35.80
C CYS A 3 15.35 3.21 -34.69
N LYS A 4 15.87 4.38 -35.05
CA LYS A 4 15.69 5.62 -34.29
C LYS A 4 14.29 6.16 -34.64
N PRO A 5 13.43 6.51 -33.68
CA PRO A 5 12.20 7.23 -34.00
C PRO A 5 12.56 8.64 -34.52
N SER A 6 11.94 9.04 -35.63
CA SER A 6 12.19 10.32 -36.30
C SER A 6 11.70 11.50 -35.46
N LYS A 7 12.41 12.61 -35.58
CA LYS A 7 12.22 13.86 -34.82
C LYS A 7 11.00 14.69 -35.27
N ASP A 8 10.19 14.15 -36.19
CA ASP A 8 9.17 14.91 -36.94
C ASP A 8 7.71 14.60 -36.56
N MET A 9 7.47 13.85 -35.47
CA MET A 9 6.12 13.49 -35.03
C MET A 9 5.61 14.22 -33.77
N ILE A 10 6.26 15.33 -33.36
CA ILE A 10 5.80 16.15 -32.22
C ILE A 10 5.68 17.62 -32.65
N LYS A 11 4.87 17.89 -33.66
CA LYS A 11 4.36 19.24 -33.95
C LYS A 11 2.93 19.16 -34.48
N LYS A 12 1.95 19.13 -33.57
CA LYS A 12 0.60 19.70 -33.69
C LYS A 12 -0.26 19.20 -32.53
N VAL A 13 -0.25 19.93 -31.42
CA VAL A 13 -1.42 20.45 -30.68
C VAL A 13 -0.84 21.47 -29.70
N VAL A 14 -0.70 22.70 -30.16
CA VAL A 14 -0.67 23.88 -29.29
C VAL A 14 -1.69 24.81 -29.92
N ASN A 15 -2.83 24.99 -29.24
CA ASN A 15 -3.57 26.23 -29.34
C ASN A 15 -3.20 27.06 -28.11
N PRO A 16 -2.97 28.37 -28.27
CA PRO A 16 -2.42 29.23 -27.24
C PRO A 16 -3.52 29.64 -26.27
N VAL A 17 -3.27 29.50 -24.97
CA VAL A 17 -4.02 30.23 -23.95
C VAL A 17 -3.07 31.30 -23.46
N GLU A 18 -3.41 32.53 -23.80
CA GLU A 18 -2.68 33.73 -23.42
C GLU A 18 -2.70 33.91 -21.89
N ASP A 19 -1.54 34.27 -21.35
CA ASP A 19 -1.37 34.75 -19.99
C ASP A 19 -2.13 36.07 -19.82
N GLU A 20 -3.15 36.10 -18.99
CA GLU A 20 -3.68 37.34 -18.41
C GLU A 20 -4.12 37.11 -16.95
N ALA A 21 -3.66 38.02 -16.10
CA ALA A 21 -4.08 38.28 -14.72
C ALA A 21 -3.73 37.25 -13.62
N SER A 22 -2.58 37.53 -12.99
CA SER A 22 -2.40 37.49 -11.54
C SER A 22 -3.68 37.78 -10.73
N VAL A 23 -4.18 36.75 -10.02
CA VAL A 23 -5.14 36.90 -8.92
C VAL A 23 -4.51 36.28 -7.68
N GLU A 24 -4.02 37.14 -6.81
CA GLU A 24 -3.61 36.81 -5.45
C GLU A 24 -4.81 36.28 -4.65
N PRO A 25 -4.69 35.20 -3.85
CA PRO A 25 -5.71 34.88 -2.88
C PRO A 25 -5.64 35.88 -1.70
N GLU A 26 -6.64 36.76 -1.66
CA GLU A 26 -6.94 37.69 -0.58
C GLU A 26 -7.12 36.95 0.75
N VAL A 27 -6.30 37.33 1.73
CA VAL A 27 -6.29 36.79 3.10
C VAL A 27 -7.37 37.44 3.96
N ASP A 28 -8.44 36.68 4.27
CA ASP A 28 -9.41 37.07 5.28
C ASP A 28 -8.78 37.01 6.68
N LYS A 29 -8.49 38.20 7.21
CA LYS A 29 -7.98 38.43 8.57
C LYS A 29 -9.11 38.29 9.59
N LYS A 30 -9.31 37.12 10.17
CA LYS A 30 -9.96 37.03 11.49
C LYS A 30 -9.62 35.76 12.27
N THR A 31 -9.01 35.99 13.44
CA THR A 31 -8.99 35.11 14.63
C THR A 31 -8.01 33.92 14.62
N THR A 32 -6.77 34.16 15.03
CA THR A 32 -6.13 33.37 16.09
C THR A 32 -5.03 34.20 16.75
N SER A 33 -5.20 34.42 18.05
CA SER A 33 -4.32 35.17 18.94
C SER A 33 -2.88 34.63 18.90
N ARG A 34 -1.94 35.50 18.55
CA ARG A 34 -0.49 35.26 18.60
C ARG A 34 -0.01 35.57 20.01
N MET A 35 0.12 34.56 20.87
CA MET A 35 0.82 34.73 22.14
C MET A 35 2.33 34.78 21.87
N SER A 36 2.96 35.89 22.26
CA SER A 36 4.41 36.11 22.22
C SER A 36 5.15 35.00 22.95
N ARG A 37 6.10 34.35 22.27
CA ARG A 37 7.16 33.56 22.91
C ARG A 37 8.30 34.51 23.25
N GLN A 38 8.46 34.80 24.53
CA GLN A 38 9.68 35.38 25.07
C GLN A 38 10.71 34.25 25.24
N SER A 39 11.91 34.52 24.75
CA SER A 39 13.13 33.75 24.94
C SER A 39 13.51 33.72 26.42
N ALA A 40 13.48 32.54 27.02
CA ALA A 40 14.12 32.27 28.30
C ALA A 40 15.31 31.32 28.03
N GLN A 41 16.50 31.83 28.33
CA GLN A 41 17.72 31.05 28.50
C GLN A 41 17.54 30.22 29.77
N ASP A 42 17.70 28.91 29.71
CA ASP A 42 17.76 28.04 30.89
C ASP A 42 19.16 27.44 30.98
N GLU A 43 19.97 28.12 31.79
CA GLU A 43 21.27 27.67 32.29
C GLU A 43 21.04 26.53 33.29
N GLY A 44 22.00 25.61 33.37
CA GLY A 44 21.94 24.39 34.18
C GLY A 44 21.47 24.62 35.62
N GLY A 45 20.32 24.01 35.95
CA GLY A 45 19.81 23.88 37.30
C GLY A 45 20.21 22.54 37.92
N GLU A 46 21.07 22.62 38.94
CA GLU A 46 21.48 21.52 39.81
C GLU A 46 20.27 20.72 40.34
N SER A 47 20.37 19.39 40.32
CA SER A 47 19.40 18.50 40.96
C SER A 47 19.44 18.70 42.48
N GLN A 48 18.56 19.56 42.99
CA GLN A 48 18.30 19.68 44.41
C GLN A 48 17.41 18.49 44.83
N VAL A 49 18.03 17.52 45.49
CA VAL A 49 17.36 16.41 46.17
C VAL A 49 16.38 16.97 47.22
N ILE A 50 15.08 16.80 46.97
CA ILE A 50 14.05 17.11 47.96
C ILE A 50 13.97 15.90 48.91
N PRO A 51 14.20 16.04 50.23
CA PRO A 51 14.06 14.91 51.14
C PRO A 51 12.59 14.56 51.28
N LEU A 52 12.25 13.33 50.89
CA LEU A 52 10.92 12.76 50.99
C LEU A 52 10.55 12.63 52.48
N ALA A 53 9.80 13.61 52.99
CA ALA A 53 9.24 13.56 54.33
C ALA A 53 8.29 12.36 54.43
N SER A 54 8.54 11.54 55.44
CA SER A 54 7.78 10.38 55.87
C SER A 54 6.34 10.76 56.22
N GLY A 55 5.48 10.78 55.19
CA GLY A 55 4.03 10.72 55.33
C GLY A 55 3.59 9.26 55.35
N GLN A 56 3.02 8.85 56.47
CA GLN A 56 2.38 7.55 56.67
C GLN A 56 1.30 7.37 55.59
N HIS A 57 1.53 6.46 54.64
CA HIS A 57 0.49 6.03 53.73
C HIS A 57 -0.29 4.94 54.46
N GLU A 58 -1.34 5.38 55.16
CA GLU A 58 -2.33 4.50 55.75
C GLU A 58 -2.91 3.57 54.66
N ASP A 59 -2.88 2.28 54.96
CA ASP A 59 -3.50 1.19 54.21
C ASP A 59 -4.98 1.49 53.94
N VAL A 60 -5.30 1.97 52.74
CA VAL A 60 -6.66 1.90 52.18
C VAL A 60 -6.66 0.81 51.13
N ASN A 61 -6.93 -0.38 51.63
CA ASN A 61 -7.30 -1.57 50.88
C ASN A 61 -8.66 -1.30 50.20
N GLN A 62 -8.62 -0.85 48.95
CA GLN A 62 -9.80 -0.84 48.09
C GLN A 62 -9.48 -1.67 46.86
N ALA A 63 -9.98 -2.90 46.89
CA ALA A 63 -9.94 -3.85 45.80
C ALA A 63 -10.69 -3.26 44.59
N GLU A 64 -9.94 -2.70 43.66
CA GLU A 64 -10.38 -2.42 42.30
C GLU A 64 -9.54 -3.30 41.37
N GLU A 65 -10.23 -4.04 40.53
CA GLU A 65 -9.78 -5.12 39.64
C GLU A 65 -8.38 -4.92 39.01
N PRO A 66 -7.48 -5.94 39.05
CA PRO A 66 -6.12 -5.86 38.49
C PRO A 66 -6.08 -5.70 36.96
N GLU A 67 -7.22 -5.80 36.26
CA GLU A 67 -7.27 -5.74 34.79
C GLU A 67 -7.06 -4.32 34.23
N ASN A 68 -7.48 -3.27 34.94
CA ASN A 68 -7.41 -1.89 34.41
C ASN A 68 -5.97 -1.34 34.38
N GLN A 69 -5.12 -1.74 35.31
CA GLN A 69 -3.75 -1.24 35.41
C GLN A 69 -2.85 -1.81 34.29
N GLU A 70 -3.04 -3.10 33.95
CA GLU A 70 -2.33 -3.73 32.84
C GLU A 70 -2.75 -3.12 31.48
N GLU A 71 -4.01 -2.76 31.32
CA GLU A 71 -4.52 -2.07 30.12
C GLU A 71 -3.96 -0.64 29.99
N GLU A 72 -3.89 0.11 31.09
CA GLU A 72 -3.27 1.43 31.13
C GLU A 72 -1.78 1.38 30.79
N GLU A 73 -1.05 0.40 31.32
CA GLU A 73 0.37 0.18 30.99
C GLU A 73 0.56 -0.18 29.51
N LYS A 74 -0.26 -1.09 28.97
CA LYS A 74 -0.26 -1.42 27.54
C LYS A 74 -0.53 -0.20 26.67
N ALA A 75 -1.50 0.64 27.05
CA ALA A 75 -1.83 1.87 26.34
C ALA A 75 -0.67 2.88 26.39
N ALA A 76 -0.04 3.07 27.56
CA ALA A 76 1.11 3.94 27.72
C ALA A 76 2.30 3.47 26.86
N VAL A 77 2.62 2.18 26.88
CA VAL A 77 3.66 1.58 26.03
C VAL A 77 3.33 1.78 24.54
N ALA A 78 2.07 1.61 24.14
CA ALA A 78 1.65 1.83 22.75
C ALA A 78 1.84 3.30 22.33
N ILE A 79 1.45 4.26 23.17
CA ILE A 79 1.62 5.70 22.91
C ILE A 79 3.11 6.06 22.80
N GLN A 80 3.94 5.56 23.73
CA GLN A 80 5.38 5.80 23.72
C GLN A 80 6.06 5.20 22.48
N ALA A 81 5.69 3.97 22.12
CA ALA A 81 6.20 3.31 20.92
C ALA A 81 5.79 4.08 19.65
N ALA A 82 4.53 4.52 19.57
CA ALA A 82 4.03 5.31 18.45
C ALA A 82 4.75 6.66 18.33
N PHE A 83 4.97 7.36 19.45
CA PHE A 83 5.67 8.64 19.49
C PHE A 83 7.14 8.50 19.13
N ARG A 84 7.85 7.51 19.69
CA ARG A 84 9.24 7.22 19.31
C ARG A 84 9.34 6.94 17.81
N GLY A 85 8.42 6.14 17.27
CA GLY A 85 8.35 5.89 15.84
C GLY A 85 8.06 7.14 15.01
N TYR A 86 7.18 8.03 15.49
CA TYR A 86 6.90 9.31 14.84
C TYR A 86 8.13 10.21 14.80
N GLN A 87 8.85 10.33 15.92
CA GLN A 87 10.08 11.12 16.02
C GLN A 87 11.14 10.63 15.03
N THR A 88 11.40 9.31 14.98
CA THR A 88 12.33 8.73 13.99
C THR A 88 11.88 9.01 12.55
N ARG A 89 10.58 8.87 12.24
CA ARG A 89 10.07 9.18 10.88
C ARG A 89 10.22 10.66 10.54
N LYS A 90 9.98 11.56 11.51
CA LYS A 90 10.11 13.01 11.34
C LYS A 90 11.56 13.42 11.11
N GLU A 91 12.49 12.85 11.85
CA GLU A 91 13.93 13.05 11.66
C GLU A 91 14.37 12.58 10.27
N ILE A 92 13.96 11.38 9.85
CA ILE A 92 14.27 10.85 8.50
C ILE A 92 13.64 11.73 7.40
N GLN A 93 12.43 12.27 7.61
CA GLN A 93 11.82 13.19 6.65
C GLN A 93 12.57 14.52 6.60
N SER A 94 12.96 15.07 7.75
CA SER A 94 13.76 16.30 7.80
C SER A 94 15.16 16.12 7.20
N SER A 95 15.78 14.95 7.38
CA SER A 95 17.07 14.64 6.79
C SER A 95 16.97 14.30 5.30
N LYS A 96 15.90 13.65 4.83
CA LYS A 96 15.61 13.49 3.38
C LYS A 96 15.42 14.82 2.66
N MET A 97 14.89 15.83 3.34
CA MET A 97 14.77 17.20 2.82
C MET A 97 16.10 17.99 2.91
N ALA A 98 17.06 17.51 3.71
CA ALA A 98 18.37 18.13 3.90
C ALA A 98 19.51 17.42 3.15
N SER A 99 19.32 16.16 2.71
CA SER A 99 20.23 15.50 1.77
C SER A 99 19.94 16.01 0.37
N ASP A 100 20.97 16.52 -0.31
CA ASP A 100 20.90 16.94 -1.71
C ASP A 100 20.13 15.91 -2.54
N GLU A 101 18.97 16.30 -3.05
CA GLU A 101 18.27 15.50 -4.04
C GLU A 101 19.21 15.39 -5.25
N PRO A 102 19.59 14.16 -5.67
CA PRO A 102 20.54 14.01 -6.75
C PRO A 102 19.98 14.70 -7.99
N THR A 103 20.79 15.58 -8.58
CA THR A 103 20.38 16.29 -9.78
C THR A 103 20.05 15.28 -10.88
N LYS A 104 19.10 15.61 -11.76
CA LYS A 104 18.73 14.76 -12.90
C LYS A 104 19.94 14.27 -13.69
N GLN A 105 20.97 15.10 -13.82
CA GLN A 105 22.22 14.78 -14.52
C GLN A 105 23.05 13.71 -13.80
N GLN A 106 23.09 13.73 -12.46
CA GLN A 106 23.77 12.69 -11.67
C GLN A 106 23.03 11.36 -11.79
N LEU A 107 21.70 11.37 -11.74
CA LEU A 107 20.88 10.17 -11.96
C LEU A 107 21.04 9.62 -13.38
N GLU A 108 21.08 10.47 -14.39
CA GLU A 108 21.25 10.04 -15.79
C GLU A 108 22.67 9.48 -16.04
N ALA A 109 23.67 9.95 -15.30
CA ALA A 109 25.01 9.37 -15.32
C ALA A 109 25.07 8.00 -14.63
N GLU A 110 24.36 7.80 -13.52
CA GLU A 110 24.26 6.50 -12.83
C GLU A 110 23.39 5.48 -13.57
N PHE A 111 22.32 5.93 -14.23
CA PHE A 111 21.35 5.09 -14.95
C PHE A 111 21.39 5.35 -16.45
N SER A 112 22.59 5.28 -17.04
CA SER A 112 22.76 5.51 -18.47
C SER A 112 22.00 4.48 -19.31
N ALA A 113 21.30 4.95 -20.35
CA ALA A 113 20.61 4.10 -21.32
C ALA A 113 21.58 3.29 -22.20
N ASP A 114 22.87 3.63 -22.21
CA ASP A 114 23.90 2.89 -22.94
C ASP A 114 24.44 1.68 -22.15
N ASP A 115 24.15 1.61 -20.85
CA ASP A 115 24.50 0.46 -20.02
C ASP A 115 23.58 -0.74 -20.33
N LYS A 116 24.16 -1.74 -20.97
CA LYS A 116 23.46 -2.96 -21.40
C LYS A 116 22.99 -3.82 -20.23
N GLU A 117 23.75 -3.87 -19.14
CA GLU A 117 23.39 -4.67 -17.96
C GLU A 117 22.19 -4.05 -17.26
N LEU A 118 22.23 -2.73 -17.08
CA LEU A 118 21.14 -1.95 -16.49
C LEU A 118 19.86 -2.04 -17.34
N CYS A 119 19.98 -1.91 -18.66
CA CYS A 119 18.86 -2.10 -19.58
C CYS A 119 18.26 -3.51 -19.50
N HIS A 120 19.10 -4.54 -19.40
CA HIS A 120 18.64 -5.92 -19.29
C HIS A 120 17.91 -6.16 -17.96
N ALA A 121 18.46 -5.67 -16.86
CA ALA A 121 17.84 -5.75 -15.54
C ALA A 121 16.48 -5.02 -15.51
N ALA A 122 16.42 -3.78 -16.01
CA ALA A 122 15.20 -3.00 -16.13
C ALA A 122 14.12 -3.75 -16.95
N THR A 123 14.52 -4.29 -18.10
CA THR A 123 13.63 -5.11 -18.95
C THR A 123 13.07 -6.32 -18.20
N LYS A 124 13.90 -7.02 -17.41
CA LYS A 124 13.47 -8.18 -16.62
C LYS A 124 12.46 -7.80 -15.53
N ILE A 125 12.69 -6.69 -14.83
CA ILE A 125 11.77 -6.16 -13.82
C ILE A 125 10.42 -5.80 -14.46
N GLN A 126 10.46 -5.05 -15.56
CA GLN A 126 9.25 -4.64 -16.30
C GLN A 126 8.45 -5.84 -16.82
N ALA A 127 9.13 -6.84 -17.37
CA ALA A 127 8.49 -8.06 -17.86
C ALA A 127 7.86 -8.86 -16.72
N SER A 128 8.57 -9.01 -15.59
CA SER A 128 8.06 -9.68 -14.39
C SER A 128 6.81 -8.99 -13.84
N PHE A 129 6.85 -7.66 -13.72
CA PHE A 129 5.73 -6.85 -13.24
C PHE A 129 4.52 -6.94 -14.18
N ARG A 130 4.69 -6.74 -15.49
CA ARG A 130 3.61 -6.91 -16.47
C ARG A 130 3.00 -8.31 -16.40
N GLY A 131 3.84 -9.34 -16.25
CA GLY A 131 3.37 -10.71 -16.06
C GLY A 131 2.60 -10.91 -14.75
N HIS A 132 3.05 -10.30 -13.66
CA HIS A 132 2.36 -10.33 -12.37
C HIS A 132 0.99 -9.66 -12.45
N GLN A 133 0.90 -8.47 -13.06
CA GLN A 133 -0.37 -7.77 -13.28
C GLN A 133 -1.34 -8.63 -14.09
N ALA A 134 -0.90 -9.17 -15.24
CA ALA A 134 -1.74 -10.03 -16.06
C ALA A 134 -2.25 -11.27 -15.29
N ARG A 135 -1.40 -11.91 -14.48
CA ARG A 135 -1.81 -13.06 -13.64
C ARG A 135 -2.76 -12.66 -12.51
N LYS A 136 -2.56 -11.49 -11.92
CA LYS A 136 -3.46 -10.97 -10.88
C LYS A 136 -4.84 -10.71 -11.46
N ASP A 137 -4.91 -10.08 -12.63
CA ASP A 137 -6.17 -9.77 -13.31
C ASP A 137 -6.91 -11.04 -13.76
N THR A 138 -6.20 -12.07 -14.25
CA THR A 138 -6.82 -13.35 -14.56
C THR A 138 -7.18 -14.15 -13.32
N ALA A 139 -6.41 -14.09 -12.23
CA ALA A 139 -6.74 -14.79 -10.99
C ALA A 139 -8.04 -14.23 -10.36
N THR A 140 -8.19 -12.91 -10.33
CA THR A 140 -9.42 -12.27 -9.83
C THR A 140 -10.61 -12.52 -10.77
N SER A 141 -10.39 -12.39 -12.09
CA SER A 141 -11.46 -12.60 -13.08
C SER A 141 -11.86 -14.07 -13.22
N SER A 142 -10.92 -15.00 -13.12
CA SER A 142 -11.22 -16.45 -13.16
C SER A 142 -11.96 -16.90 -11.92
N ASN A 143 -11.64 -16.37 -10.74
CA ASN A 143 -12.38 -16.70 -9.53
C ASN A 143 -13.83 -16.18 -9.61
N ALA A 144 -14.03 -14.93 -10.02
CA ALA A 144 -15.36 -14.36 -10.26
C ALA A 144 -16.16 -15.14 -11.32
N LYS A 145 -15.50 -15.53 -12.43
CA LYS A 145 -16.14 -16.28 -13.52
C LYS A 145 -16.45 -17.73 -13.13
N VAL A 146 -15.63 -18.36 -12.28
CA VAL A 146 -15.89 -19.71 -11.75
C VAL A 146 -17.12 -19.71 -10.84
N GLU A 147 -17.28 -18.69 -10.00
CA GLU A 147 -18.48 -18.54 -9.15
C GLU A 147 -19.75 -18.32 -9.98
N GLU A 148 -19.68 -17.48 -11.03
CA GLU A 148 -20.80 -17.27 -11.97
C GLU A 148 -21.16 -18.57 -12.72
N LEU A 149 -20.17 -19.24 -13.30
CA LEU A 149 -20.36 -20.54 -13.98
C LEU A 149 -20.92 -21.62 -13.05
N SER A 150 -20.50 -21.64 -11.78
CA SER A 150 -21.01 -22.58 -10.78
C SER A 150 -22.49 -22.33 -10.50
N LYS A 151 -22.89 -21.06 -10.38
CA LYS A 151 -24.28 -20.67 -10.14
C LYS A 151 -25.18 -20.98 -11.33
N ASP A 152 -24.70 -20.76 -12.55
CA ASP A 152 -25.43 -21.09 -13.78
C ASP A 152 -25.58 -22.62 -13.94
N MET A 153 -24.52 -23.38 -13.64
CA MET A 153 -24.58 -24.85 -13.67
C MET A 153 -25.57 -25.40 -12.63
N GLN A 154 -25.65 -24.80 -11.45
CA GLN A 154 -26.60 -25.20 -10.41
C GLN A 154 -28.05 -24.84 -10.78
N LYS A 155 -28.27 -23.73 -11.49
CA LYS A 155 -29.60 -23.38 -12.03
C LYS A 155 -30.05 -24.34 -13.12
N MET A 156 -29.19 -24.66 -14.09
CA MET A 156 -29.56 -25.61 -15.15
C MET A 156 -29.86 -27.00 -14.58
N ALA A 157 -29.14 -27.43 -13.55
CA ALA A 157 -29.42 -28.68 -12.85
C ALA A 157 -30.74 -28.69 -12.03
N GLN A 158 -31.29 -27.52 -11.69
CA GLN A 158 -32.60 -27.40 -11.02
C GLN A 158 -33.77 -27.24 -12.00
N GLU A 159 -33.52 -26.67 -13.17
CA GLU A 159 -34.54 -26.37 -14.18
C GLU A 159 -34.77 -27.55 -15.14
N GLU A 160 -33.75 -28.40 -15.37
CA GLU A 160 -33.88 -29.70 -16.05
C GLU A 160 -33.82 -30.85 -15.03
N GLU A 161 -34.97 -31.29 -14.52
CA GLU A 161 -35.08 -32.60 -13.86
C GLU A 161 -35.00 -33.69 -14.96
N LEU A 162 -33.77 -34.03 -15.36
CA LEU A 162 -33.52 -35.02 -16.41
C LEU A 162 -33.84 -36.43 -15.91
N ASP A 163 -34.78 -37.10 -16.56
CA ASP A 163 -35.05 -38.55 -16.39
C ASP A 163 -33.95 -39.36 -17.09
N ILE A 164 -32.82 -39.54 -16.40
CA ILE A 164 -31.61 -40.14 -16.97
C ILE A 164 -31.65 -41.67 -16.80
N ASP A 165 -31.77 -42.39 -17.93
CA ASP A 165 -31.61 -43.84 -17.94
C ASP A 165 -30.14 -44.23 -17.69
N LEU A 166 -29.87 -44.71 -16.48
CA LEU A 166 -28.55 -45.19 -16.07
C LEU A 166 -28.07 -46.42 -16.84
N THR A 167 -28.92 -47.09 -17.61
CA THR A 167 -28.54 -48.26 -18.42
C THR A 167 -28.16 -47.91 -19.86
N ASP A 168 -28.35 -46.65 -20.28
CA ASP A 168 -28.05 -46.23 -21.64
C ASP A 168 -26.54 -46.36 -21.95
N PRO A 169 -26.15 -47.13 -22.99
CA PRO A 169 -24.75 -47.23 -23.42
C PRO A 169 -24.17 -45.91 -23.94
N GLU A 170 -24.99 -44.95 -24.40
CA GLU A 170 -24.51 -43.66 -24.89
C GLU A 170 -24.12 -42.72 -23.73
N LEU A 171 -24.94 -42.65 -22.68
CA LEU A 171 -24.62 -41.96 -21.42
C LEU A 171 -23.27 -42.41 -20.83
N HIS A 172 -23.02 -43.72 -20.75
CA HIS A 172 -21.76 -44.26 -20.23
C HIS A 172 -20.54 -43.83 -21.05
N LYS A 173 -20.66 -43.81 -22.39
CA LYS A 173 -19.59 -43.35 -23.28
C LYS A 173 -19.30 -41.86 -23.08
N ALA A 174 -20.34 -41.04 -22.94
CA ALA A 174 -20.21 -39.62 -22.67
C ALA A 174 -19.54 -39.36 -21.32
N ALA A 175 -20.01 -40.02 -20.25
CA ALA A 175 -19.43 -39.93 -18.91
C ALA A 175 -17.95 -40.32 -18.92
N THR A 176 -17.60 -41.43 -19.56
CA THR A 176 -16.20 -41.89 -19.70
C THR A 176 -15.34 -40.84 -20.40
N LYS A 177 -15.86 -40.19 -21.46
CA LYS A 177 -15.15 -39.14 -22.20
C LYS A 177 -14.91 -37.89 -21.34
N ILE A 178 -15.91 -37.46 -20.58
CA ILE A 178 -15.79 -36.32 -19.64
C ILE A 178 -14.78 -36.64 -18.54
N GLN A 179 -14.87 -37.83 -17.93
CA GLN A 179 -13.94 -38.30 -16.90
C GLN A 179 -12.50 -38.38 -17.42
N ALA A 180 -12.28 -38.90 -18.63
CA ALA A 180 -10.96 -38.98 -19.24
C ALA A 180 -10.38 -37.57 -19.50
N SER A 181 -11.19 -36.66 -20.04
CA SER A 181 -10.81 -35.26 -20.26
C SER A 181 -10.43 -34.56 -18.95
N PHE A 182 -11.25 -34.70 -17.90
CA PHE A 182 -10.99 -34.10 -16.60
C PHE A 182 -9.74 -34.65 -15.93
N ARG A 183 -9.52 -35.98 -15.98
CA ARG A 183 -8.27 -36.61 -15.50
C ARG A 183 -7.05 -36.09 -16.27
N GLY A 184 -7.20 -35.80 -17.56
CA GLY A 184 -6.18 -35.12 -18.37
C GLY A 184 -5.88 -33.71 -17.85
N HIS A 185 -6.92 -32.89 -17.68
CA HIS A 185 -6.80 -31.52 -17.18
C HIS A 185 -6.17 -31.42 -15.79
N LYS A 186 -6.50 -32.34 -14.88
CA LYS A 186 -5.92 -32.39 -13.53
C LYS A 186 -4.41 -32.67 -13.50
N ARG A 187 -3.85 -33.23 -14.57
CA ARG A 187 -2.40 -33.43 -14.70
C ARG A 187 -1.67 -32.22 -15.30
N GLN A 188 -2.41 -31.30 -15.91
CA GLN A 188 -1.86 -30.11 -16.59
C GLN A 188 -1.93 -28.83 -15.74
N LYS A 189 -2.81 -28.81 -14.72
CA LYS A 189 -2.85 -27.81 -13.66
C LYS A 189 -1.94 -28.21 -12.51
#